data_AF-A0A7Y2SN75-F1
#
_entry.id   AF-A0A7Y2SN75-F1
#
_cell.length_a   1.000
_cell.length_b   1.000
_cell.length_c   1.000
_cell.angle_alpha   90.00
_cell.angle_beta   90.00
_cell.angle_gamma   90.00
#
_symmetry.space_group_name_H-M   'P 1'
#
loop_
_entity.id
_entity.type
_entity.pdbx_description
1 polymer ?
#
loop_
_entity_poly.entity_id
_entity_poly.type
_entity_poly.pdbx_seq_one_letter_code
_entity_poly.pdbx_strand_id
1 'polypeptide(L)'
;MRQIAFYGKGGIGKSTTQQNTAAALASMGNKIMVVGCDPKADCTRLLLGGTRQPSVLDTLRDIGPSSVQLDTVLVKGYGDVKCVESGGPEPGVGCGGRGVITAIQTLETLGAYKEDLDYVFYDVLGDVVCGGFAMPIREGYAREIYIVCSGEYMALFAANNISKGIKKFAERGYARLGGLICNSRMVENEREMVEEFAKRLNTKMIHFVPRSKDVQRAEINRKTVIDFDPELPQAGEYRKLASEIMANEDFTIPTPIDQDELEALMRDYGIVD
;
A
#
# COMPACT_ATOMS: atom_id res chain seq x y z
N MET A 1 -15.86 7.78 -3.34
CA MET A 1 -14.84 6.72 -3.37
C MET A 1 -13.47 7.30 -3.69
N ARG A 2 -12.53 7.23 -2.74
CA ARG A 2 -11.10 7.52 -2.93
C ARG A 2 -10.35 6.25 -3.31
N GLN A 3 -9.43 6.39 -4.25
CA GLN A 3 -8.76 5.28 -4.93
C GLN A 3 -7.26 5.35 -4.63
N ILE A 4 -6.83 4.57 -3.64
CA ILE A 4 -5.53 4.72 -3.00
C ILE A 4 -4.65 3.51 -3.30
N ALA A 5 -3.40 3.71 -3.73
CA ALA A 5 -2.41 2.65 -3.80
C ALA A 5 -1.26 2.89 -2.80
N PHE A 6 -0.91 1.83 -2.08
CA PHE A 6 0.29 1.79 -1.26
C PHE A 6 1.40 1.11 -2.07
N TYR A 7 2.54 1.78 -2.17
CA TYR A 7 3.77 1.25 -2.76
C TYR A 7 4.90 1.29 -1.73
N GLY A 8 6.00 0.61 -2.04
CA GLY A 8 7.20 0.59 -1.21
C GLY A 8 8.02 -0.68 -1.42
N LYS A 9 9.28 -0.60 -1.00
CA LYS A 9 10.24 -1.72 -1.08
C LYS A 9 9.69 -2.98 -0.38
N GLY A 10 10.01 -4.16 -0.89
CA GLY A 10 9.75 -5.42 -0.22
C GLY A 10 10.30 -5.44 1.21
N GLY A 11 9.48 -5.89 2.15
CA GLY A 11 9.86 -5.99 3.57
C GLY A 11 9.85 -4.65 4.34
N ILE A 12 9.46 -3.53 3.72
CA ILE A 12 9.40 -2.23 4.40
C ILE A 12 8.26 -2.14 5.42
N GLY A 13 7.28 -3.05 5.38
CA GLY A 13 6.08 -3.04 6.24
C GLY A 13 4.84 -2.43 5.58
N LYS A 14 4.83 -2.36 4.24
CA LYS A 14 3.72 -1.82 3.44
C LYS A 14 2.37 -2.44 3.79
N SER A 15 2.24 -3.77 3.71
CA SER A 15 0.99 -4.49 3.98
C SER A 15 0.52 -4.34 5.42
N THR A 16 1.44 -4.33 6.38
CA THR A 16 1.13 -4.08 7.79
C THR A 16 0.56 -2.67 7.99
N THR A 17 1.21 -1.64 7.43
CA THR A 17 0.74 -0.25 7.51
C THR A 17 -0.60 -0.08 6.81
N GLN A 18 -0.77 -0.64 5.61
CA GLN A 18 -2.01 -0.58 4.84
C GLN A 18 -3.17 -1.22 5.61
N GLN A 19 -2.99 -2.44 6.15
CA GLN A 19 -4.05 -3.14 6.87
C GLN A 19 -4.45 -2.44 8.16
N ASN A 20 -3.49 -1.89 8.91
CA ASN A 20 -3.79 -1.09 10.11
C ASN A 20 -4.51 0.21 9.75
N THR A 21 -4.12 0.87 8.66
CA THR A 21 -4.80 2.08 8.16
C THR A 21 -6.23 1.76 7.73
N ALA A 22 -6.45 0.65 7.02
CA ALA A 22 -7.77 0.20 6.63
C ALA A 22 -8.65 -0.12 7.85
N ALA A 23 -8.11 -0.85 8.83
CA ALA A 23 -8.81 -1.13 10.08
C ALA A 23 -9.15 0.16 10.86
N ALA A 24 -8.24 1.13 10.91
CA ALA A 24 -8.48 2.41 11.56
C ALA A 24 -9.61 3.20 10.86
N LEU A 25 -9.58 3.33 9.54
CA LEU A 25 -10.64 4.00 8.79
C LEU A 25 -11.99 3.29 8.91
N ALA A 26 -11.99 1.96 8.92
CA ALA A 26 -13.21 1.16 9.15
C ALA A 26 -13.77 1.39 10.56
N SER A 27 -12.90 1.48 11.58
CA SER A 27 -13.31 1.84 12.94
C SER A 27 -13.91 3.26 13.05
N MET A 28 -13.62 4.12 12.07
CA MET A 28 -14.21 5.46 11.92
C MET A 28 -15.48 5.47 11.04
N GLY A 29 -16.04 4.30 10.71
CA GLY A 29 -17.29 4.16 9.97
C GLY A 29 -17.18 4.17 8.44
N ASN A 30 -15.96 4.13 7.89
CA ASN A 30 -15.76 4.16 6.43
C ASN A 30 -15.86 2.75 5.83
N LYS A 31 -16.51 2.66 4.66
CA LYS A 31 -16.60 1.43 3.87
C LYS A 31 -15.39 1.30 2.97
N ILE A 32 -14.54 0.29 3.23
CA ILE A 32 -13.27 0.09 2.53
C ILE A 32 -13.25 -1.27 1.82
N MET A 33 -12.63 -1.29 0.65
CA MET A 33 -12.15 -2.51 0.01
C MET A 33 -10.63 -2.49 -0.10
N VAL A 34 -9.99 -3.61 0.21
CA VAL A 34 -8.55 -3.86 0.05
C VAL A 34 -8.36 -4.90 -1.05
N VAL A 35 -7.59 -4.54 -2.07
CA VAL A 35 -7.18 -5.41 -3.17
C VAL A 35 -5.68 -5.64 -3.06
N GLY A 36 -5.29 -6.85 -2.65
CA GLY A 36 -3.90 -7.27 -2.64
C GLY A 36 -3.36 -7.44 -4.05
N CYS A 37 -2.34 -6.68 -4.40
CA CYS A 37 -1.67 -6.70 -5.71
C CYS A 37 -0.19 -7.15 -5.59
N ASP A 38 0.19 -7.74 -4.46
CA ASP A 38 1.46 -8.42 -4.25
C ASP A 38 1.26 -9.93 -4.49
N PRO A 39 2.08 -10.58 -5.35
CA PRO A 39 1.96 -12.02 -5.61
C PRO A 39 2.13 -12.90 -4.36
N LYS A 40 2.60 -12.37 -3.24
CA LYS A 40 2.66 -13.07 -1.94
C LYS A 40 1.29 -13.43 -1.37
N ALA A 41 0.23 -12.71 -1.77
CA ALA A 41 -1.16 -12.97 -1.40
C ALA A 41 -1.40 -13.02 0.14
N ASP A 42 -0.77 -12.11 0.88
CA ASP A 42 -0.92 -11.92 2.33
C ASP A 42 -1.31 -10.47 2.72
N CYS A 43 -1.69 -9.65 1.74
CA CYS A 43 -2.10 -8.25 1.90
C CYS A 43 -3.36 -8.06 2.75
N THR A 44 -4.16 -9.11 2.94
CA THR A 44 -5.44 -9.09 3.66
C THR A 44 -5.45 -9.96 4.92
N ARG A 45 -4.32 -10.64 5.20
CA ARG A 45 -4.20 -11.65 6.26
C ARG A 45 -4.65 -11.17 7.63
N LEU A 46 -4.22 -9.98 8.06
CA LEU A 46 -4.51 -9.44 9.39
C LEU A 46 -5.96 -8.96 9.54
N LEU A 47 -6.58 -8.53 8.44
CA LEU A 47 -8.00 -8.15 8.41
C LEU A 47 -8.92 -9.38 8.48
N LEU A 48 -8.45 -10.54 8.00
CA LEU A 48 -9.19 -11.80 7.95
C LEU A 48 -8.86 -12.76 9.11
N GLY A 49 -8.23 -12.28 10.19
CA GLY A 49 -7.87 -13.12 11.34
C GLY A 49 -6.86 -14.22 11.02
N GLY A 50 -6.07 -14.03 9.97
CA GLY A 50 -5.07 -14.96 9.43
C GLY A 50 -5.63 -16.06 8.53
N THR A 51 -6.91 -15.98 8.19
CA THR A 51 -7.50 -16.81 7.13
C THR A 51 -6.87 -16.44 5.80
N ARG A 52 -6.37 -17.44 5.07
CA ARG A 52 -5.90 -17.25 3.70
C ARG A 52 -7.08 -17.45 2.76
N GLN A 53 -7.62 -16.37 2.24
CA GLN A 53 -8.67 -16.45 1.21
C GLN A 53 -8.11 -16.97 -0.12
N PRO A 54 -8.92 -17.66 -0.94
CA PRO A 54 -8.58 -17.92 -2.33
C PRO A 54 -8.32 -16.62 -3.09
N SER A 55 -7.32 -16.61 -3.95
CA SER A 55 -7.05 -15.45 -4.80
C SER A 55 -7.91 -15.48 -6.06
N VAL A 56 -8.11 -14.31 -6.68
CA VAL A 56 -8.87 -14.20 -7.94
C VAL A 56 -8.28 -15.11 -9.01
N LEU A 57 -6.95 -15.15 -9.15
CA LEU A 57 -6.30 -16.01 -10.15
C LEU A 57 -6.40 -17.50 -9.82
N ASP A 58 -6.38 -17.89 -8.55
CA ASP A 58 -6.59 -19.28 -8.15
C ASP A 58 -8.03 -19.71 -8.48
N THR A 59 -9.01 -18.90 -8.07
CA THR A 59 -10.42 -19.18 -8.36
C THR A 59 -10.71 -19.23 -9.86
N LEU A 60 -10.12 -18.34 -10.65
CA LEU A 60 -10.23 -18.39 -12.12
C LEU A 60 -9.68 -19.69 -12.71
N ARG A 61 -8.59 -20.23 -12.14
CA ARG A 61 -8.02 -21.52 -12.57
C ARG A 61 -8.88 -22.71 -12.15
N ASP A 62 -9.42 -22.66 -10.94
CA ASP A 62 -10.13 -23.79 -10.35
C ASP A 62 -11.54 -23.99 -10.92
N ILE A 63 -12.29 -22.90 -11.12
CA ILE A 63 -13.71 -22.98 -11.51
C ILE A 63 -14.03 -22.32 -12.86
N GLY A 64 -13.05 -21.66 -13.47
CA GLY A 64 -13.16 -21.02 -14.79
C GLY A 64 -13.82 -19.63 -14.76
N PRO A 65 -13.50 -18.73 -15.72
CA PRO A 65 -13.95 -17.32 -15.70
C PRO A 65 -15.47 -17.10 -15.67
N SER A 66 -16.25 -17.99 -16.29
CA SER A 66 -17.72 -17.88 -16.34
C SER A 66 -18.41 -18.22 -15.03
N SER A 67 -17.71 -18.93 -14.13
CA SER A 67 -18.27 -19.43 -12.88
C SER A 67 -17.87 -18.58 -11.67
N VAL A 68 -16.84 -17.74 -11.81
CA VAL A 68 -16.39 -16.85 -10.73
C VAL A 68 -17.48 -15.84 -10.41
N GLN A 69 -17.81 -15.73 -9.13
CA GLN A 69 -18.74 -14.74 -8.60
C GLN A 69 -18.01 -13.86 -7.58
N LEU A 70 -18.56 -12.67 -7.29
CA LEU A 70 -17.88 -11.72 -6.40
C LEU A 70 -17.68 -12.29 -5.00
N ASP A 71 -18.69 -12.97 -4.47
CA ASP A 71 -18.70 -13.60 -3.14
C ASP A 71 -17.69 -14.75 -3.00
N THR A 72 -17.21 -15.33 -4.11
CA THR A 72 -16.18 -16.38 -4.07
C THR A 72 -14.75 -15.86 -3.86
N VAL A 73 -14.52 -14.57 -4.16
CA VAL A 73 -13.18 -13.95 -4.11
C VAL A 73 -13.10 -12.76 -3.16
N LEU A 74 -14.25 -12.27 -2.68
CA LEU A 74 -14.36 -11.14 -1.77
C LEU A 74 -14.85 -11.63 -0.41
N VAL A 75 -14.00 -11.47 0.60
CA VAL A 75 -14.29 -11.87 1.98
C VAL A 75 -14.33 -10.63 2.86
N LYS A 76 -15.31 -10.54 3.76
CA LYS A 76 -15.37 -9.45 4.75
C LYS A 76 -14.54 -9.80 5.98
N GLY A 77 -13.70 -8.86 6.42
CA GLY A 77 -12.87 -8.96 7.61
C GLY A 77 -13.30 -8.01 8.73
N TYR A 78 -12.34 -7.64 9.58
CA TYR A 78 -12.52 -6.65 10.64
C TYR A 78 -13.20 -5.37 10.12
N GLY A 79 -14.20 -4.87 10.85
CA GLY A 79 -14.90 -3.62 10.51
C GLY A 79 -15.61 -3.64 9.15
N ASP A 80 -16.07 -4.82 8.70
CA ASP A 80 -16.68 -5.03 7.39
C ASP A 80 -15.77 -4.65 6.19
N VAL A 81 -14.46 -4.53 6.41
CA VAL A 81 -13.50 -4.29 5.33
C VAL A 81 -13.57 -5.46 4.35
N LYS A 82 -13.81 -5.13 3.08
CA LYS A 82 -13.85 -6.13 2.01
C LYS A 82 -12.43 -6.43 1.57
N CYS A 83 -12.06 -7.69 1.58
CA CYS A 83 -10.72 -8.15 1.26
C CYS A 83 -10.78 -8.97 -0.02
N VAL A 84 -9.83 -8.74 -0.91
CA VAL A 84 -9.58 -9.54 -2.11
C VAL A 84 -8.07 -9.69 -2.30
N GLU A 85 -7.62 -10.86 -2.73
CA GLU A 85 -6.23 -11.08 -3.19
C GLU A 85 -6.22 -11.30 -4.70
N SER A 86 -5.37 -10.57 -5.43
CA SER A 86 -5.10 -10.86 -6.85
C SER A 86 -4.59 -12.29 -7.01
N GLY A 87 -3.65 -12.68 -6.13
CA GLY A 87 -2.82 -13.84 -6.34
C GLY A 87 -1.69 -13.56 -7.33
N GLY A 88 -0.85 -14.56 -7.53
CA GLY A 88 0.26 -14.52 -8.45
C GLY A 88 0.35 -15.81 -9.26
N PRO A 89 1.14 -15.80 -10.35
CA PRO A 89 1.47 -17.04 -11.01
C PRO A 89 2.34 -17.92 -10.10
N GLU A 90 2.48 -19.19 -10.45
CA GLU A 90 3.38 -20.09 -9.72
C GLU A 90 4.82 -19.54 -9.71
N PRO A 91 5.57 -19.68 -8.60
CA PRO A 91 6.96 -19.23 -8.54
C PRO A 91 7.79 -19.76 -9.71
N GLY A 92 8.44 -18.86 -10.45
CA GLY A 92 9.24 -19.20 -11.62
C GLY A 92 8.46 -19.27 -12.95
N VAL A 93 7.14 -19.07 -12.94
CA VAL A 93 6.28 -19.11 -14.14
C VAL A 93 5.46 -17.82 -14.25
N GLY A 94 5.12 -17.40 -15.47
CA GLY A 94 4.17 -16.32 -15.71
C GLY A 94 4.70 -14.91 -15.40
N CYS A 95 3.78 -13.97 -15.18
CA CYS A 95 4.11 -12.58 -14.84
C CYS A 95 3.14 -12.06 -13.78
N GLY A 96 3.64 -11.75 -12.57
CA GLY A 96 2.83 -11.21 -11.47
C GLY A 96 2.03 -9.97 -11.87
N GLY A 97 2.65 -9.07 -12.65
CA GLY A 97 1.98 -7.88 -13.15
C GLY A 97 0.77 -8.18 -14.05
N ARG A 98 0.81 -9.24 -14.88
CA ARG A 98 -0.38 -9.65 -15.66
C ARG A 98 -1.48 -10.22 -14.77
N GLY A 99 -1.09 -10.90 -13.69
CA GLY A 99 -2.03 -11.39 -12.68
C GLY A 99 -2.86 -10.27 -12.06
N VAL A 100 -2.19 -9.18 -11.67
CA VAL A 100 -2.84 -7.98 -11.12
C VAL A 100 -3.83 -7.36 -12.10
N ILE A 101 -3.46 -7.26 -13.38
CA ILE A 101 -4.35 -6.75 -14.44
C ILE A 101 -5.63 -7.59 -14.51
N THR A 102 -5.47 -8.91 -14.65
CA THR A 102 -6.60 -9.84 -14.74
C THR A 102 -7.48 -9.75 -13.52
N ALA A 103 -6.91 -9.72 -12.31
CA ALA A 103 -7.68 -9.65 -11.08
C ALA A 103 -8.54 -8.38 -11.00
N ILE A 104 -7.97 -7.22 -11.30
CA ILE A 104 -8.69 -5.94 -11.26
C ILE A 104 -9.81 -5.90 -12.30
N GLN A 105 -9.57 -6.38 -13.52
CA GLN A 105 -10.58 -6.45 -14.58
C GLN A 105 -11.72 -7.42 -14.23
N THR A 106 -11.39 -8.56 -13.61
CA THR A 106 -12.40 -9.49 -13.10
C THR A 106 -13.25 -8.83 -12.03
N LEU A 107 -12.65 -8.15 -11.05
CA LEU A 107 -13.40 -7.43 -10.01
C LEU A 107 -14.30 -6.33 -10.57
N GLU A 108 -13.83 -5.60 -11.59
CA GLU A 108 -14.64 -4.60 -12.28
C GLU A 108 -15.85 -5.23 -12.98
N THR A 109 -15.64 -6.33 -13.71
CA THR A 109 -16.70 -7.07 -14.40
C THR A 109 -17.74 -7.61 -13.42
N LEU A 110 -17.29 -8.12 -12.27
CA LEU A 110 -18.15 -8.61 -11.19
C LEU A 110 -18.84 -7.48 -10.39
N GLY A 111 -18.54 -6.22 -10.69
CA GLY A 111 -19.19 -5.06 -10.07
C GLY A 111 -18.69 -4.71 -8.67
N ALA A 112 -17.49 -5.16 -8.27
CA ALA A 112 -16.92 -4.93 -6.94
C ALA A 112 -16.83 -3.44 -6.56
N TYR A 113 -16.66 -2.56 -7.57
CA TYR A 113 -16.52 -1.11 -7.40
C TYR A 113 -17.84 -0.33 -7.50
N LYS A 114 -18.98 -1.00 -7.78
CA LYS A 114 -20.30 -0.35 -7.90
C LYS A 114 -20.98 -0.13 -6.55
N GLU A 115 -20.46 -0.76 -5.50
CA GLU A 115 -20.95 -0.59 -4.15
C GLU A 115 -20.58 0.78 -3.58
N ASP A 116 -21.35 1.24 -2.59
CA ASP A 116 -21.12 2.47 -1.86
C ASP A 116 -19.84 2.34 -1.01
N LEU A 117 -18.67 2.49 -1.63
CA LEU A 117 -17.36 2.44 -1.01
C LEU A 117 -16.81 3.86 -0.83
N ASP A 118 -16.31 4.13 0.37
CA ASP A 118 -15.59 5.36 0.66
C ASP A 118 -14.16 5.27 0.14
N TYR A 119 -13.53 4.09 0.27
CA TYR A 119 -12.14 3.85 -0.14
C TYR A 119 -11.93 2.51 -0.83
N VAL A 120 -10.98 2.49 -1.77
CA VAL A 120 -10.36 1.27 -2.29
C VAL A 120 -8.86 1.38 -2.12
N PHE A 121 -8.25 0.40 -1.45
CA PHE A 121 -6.82 0.31 -1.23
C PHE A 121 -6.22 -0.77 -2.13
N TYR A 122 -5.19 -0.42 -2.88
CA TYR A 122 -4.37 -1.36 -3.63
C TYR A 122 -3.02 -1.52 -2.93
N ASP A 123 -2.70 -2.72 -2.46
CA ASP A 123 -1.38 -3.01 -1.87
C ASP A 123 -0.46 -3.56 -2.97
N VAL A 124 0.39 -2.72 -3.55
CA VAL A 124 1.12 -3.03 -4.78
C VAL A 124 2.60 -3.29 -4.52
N LEU A 125 3.14 -4.31 -5.19
CA LEU A 125 4.56 -4.60 -5.16
C LEU A 125 5.38 -3.40 -5.68
N GLY A 126 6.30 -2.88 -4.86
CA GLY A 126 7.06 -1.67 -5.17
C GLY A 126 8.50 -1.90 -5.66
N ASP A 127 9.02 -3.13 -5.59
CA ASP A 127 10.39 -3.45 -6.01
C ASP A 127 10.57 -3.40 -7.52
N VAL A 128 9.51 -3.72 -8.27
CA VAL A 128 9.53 -3.76 -9.74
C VAL A 128 8.33 -2.99 -10.27
N VAL A 129 8.56 -1.79 -10.77
CA VAL A 129 7.51 -0.94 -11.38
C VAL A 129 7.37 -1.26 -12.88
N CYS A 130 7.13 -2.53 -13.21
CA CYS A 130 6.88 -2.93 -14.59
C CYS A 130 5.45 -2.55 -15.02
N GLY A 131 5.15 -2.63 -16.32
CA GLY A 131 3.86 -2.16 -16.86
C GLY A 131 2.60 -2.79 -16.22
N GLY A 132 2.71 -4.00 -15.64
CA GLY A 132 1.60 -4.64 -14.93
C GLY A 132 1.40 -4.11 -13.50
N PHE A 133 2.47 -3.96 -12.71
CA PHE A 133 2.37 -3.36 -11.37
C PHE A 133 2.09 -1.86 -11.40
N ALA A 134 2.31 -1.21 -12.54
CA ALA A 134 1.86 0.16 -12.79
C ALA A 134 0.39 0.25 -13.23
N MET A 135 -0.31 -0.88 -13.47
CA MET A 135 -1.67 -0.86 -14.01
C MET A 135 -2.68 -0.10 -13.14
N PRO A 136 -2.71 -0.26 -11.79
CA PRO A 136 -3.63 0.51 -10.96
C PRO A 136 -3.53 2.02 -11.22
N ILE A 137 -2.31 2.51 -11.43
CA ILE A 137 -2.02 3.91 -11.74
C ILE A 137 -2.38 4.23 -13.20
N ARG A 138 -1.91 3.41 -14.15
CA ARG A 138 -1.98 3.68 -15.59
C ARG A 138 -3.41 3.74 -16.12
N GLU A 139 -4.28 2.87 -15.62
CA GLU A 139 -5.68 2.78 -16.05
C GLU A 139 -6.61 3.60 -15.13
N GLY A 140 -6.06 4.31 -14.14
CA GLY A 140 -6.81 5.23 -13.28
C GLY A 140 -7.62 4.56 -12.16
N TYR A 141 -7.34 3.30 -11.82
CA TYR A 141 -7.94 2.63 -10.65
C TYR A 141 -7.41 3.16 -9.32
N ALA A 142 -6.19 3.71 -9.30
CA ALA A 142 -5.56 4.35 -8.16
C ALA A 142 -5.08 5.76 -8.55
N ARG A 143 -5.70 6.78 -7.96
CA ARG A 143 -5.39 8.20 -8.23
C ARG A 143 -4.49 8.80 -7.16
N GLU A 144 -4.55 8.27 -5.96
CA GLU A 144 -3.79 8.75 -4.80
C GLU A 144 -2.74 7.70 -4.42
N ILE A 145 -1.47 8.07 -4.47
CA ILE A 145 -0.39 7.13 -4.19
C ILE A 145 0.29 7.51 -2.89
N TYR A 146 0.48 6.54 -1.99
CA TYR A 146 1.32 6.68 -0.81
C TYR A 146 2.48 5.68 -0.88
N ILE A 147 3.69 6.16 -0.57
CA ILE A 147 4.88 5.32 -0.60
C ILE A 147 5.36 5.09 0.82
N VAL A 148 5.43 3.82 1.24
CA VAL A 148 6.00 3.40 2.51
C VAL A 148 7.52 3.27 2.34
N CYS A 149 8.28 4.03 3.12
CA CYS A 149 9.74 4.04 3.12
C CYS A 149 10.30 4.04 4.56
N SER A 150 11.63 4.17 4.68
CA SER A 150 12.39 4.33 5.92
C SER A 150 13.61 5.21 5.61
N GLY A 151 14.42 5.53 6.61
CA GLY A 151 15.71 6.21 6.44
C GLY A 151 16.81 5.32 5.85
N GLU A 152 16.51 4.07 5.49
CA GLU A 152 17.48 3.20 4.82
C GLU A 152 17.65 3.63 3.35
N TYR A 153 18.90 3.70 2.87
CA TYR A 153 19.22 4.07 1.48
C TYR A 153 18.34 3.36 0.45
N MET A 154 18.21 2.02 0.58
CA MET A 154 17.46 1.21 -0.38
C MET A 154 15.95 1.47 -0.36
N ALA A 155 15.40 1.93 0.76
CA ALA A 155 14.00 2.31 0.86
C ALA A 155 13.75 3.65 0.15
N LEU A 156 14.62 4.64 0.36
CA LEU A 156 14.55 5.93 -0.35
C LEU A 156 14.81 5.77 -1.85
N PHE A 157 15.77 4.93 -2.23
CA PHE A 157 16.03 4.59 -3.64
C PHE A 157 14.80 3.98 -4.32
N ALA A 158 14.14 3.03 -3.67
CA ALA A 158 12.90 2.44 -4.17
C ALA A 158 11.79 3.50 -4.28
N ALA A 159 11.60 4.34 -3.26
CA ALA A 159 10.63 5.42 -3.27
C ALA A 159 10.87 6.43 -4.41
N ASN A 160 12.13 6.76 -4.68
CA ASN A 160 12.52 7.63 -5.79
C ASN A 160 12.16 6.99 -7.16
N ASN A 161 12.44 5.69 -7.32
CA ASN A 161 12.10 4.98 -8.57
C ASN A 161 10.60 4.80 -8.78
N ILE A 162 9.84 4.53 -7.71
CA ILE A 162 8.37 4.55 -7.75
C ILE A 162 7.87 5.92 -8.19
N SER A 163 8.46 7.00 -7.64
CA SER A 163 8.13 8.39 -8.00
C SER A 163 8.40 8.69 -9.49
N LYS A 164 9.46 8.12 -10.10
CA LYS A 164 9.69 8.20 -11.56
C LYS A 164 8.55 7.55 -12.35
N GLY A 165 8.01 6.43 -11.86
CA GLY A 165 6.82 5.80 -12.42
C GLY A 165 5.60 6.71 -12.31
N ILE A 166 5.32 7.22 -11.11
CA ILE A 166 4.18 8.12 -10.85
C ILE A 166 4.24 9.36 -11.74
N LYS A 167 5.39 10.04 -11.83
CA LYS A 167 5.57 11.25 -12.66
C LYS A 167 5.08 11.04 -14.10
N LYS A 168 5.48 9.92 -14.73
CA LYS A 168 5.08 9.58 -16.11
C LYS A 168 3.57 9.47 -16.31
N PHE A 169 2.84 8.97 -15.30
CA PHE A 169 1.37 8.82 -15.37
C PHE A 169 0.65 10.08 -14.88
N ALA A 170 1.25 10.82 -13.95
CA ALA A 170 0.72 12.05 -13.42
C ALA A 170 0.68 13.16 -14.47
N GLU A 171 1.70 13.26 -15.32
CA GLU A 171 1.74 14.16 -16.49
C GLU A 171 0.61 13.88 -17.50
N ARG A 172 0.04 12.67 -17.49
CA ARG A 172 -1.13 12.28 -18.30
C ARG A 172 -2.47 12.42 -17.56
N GLY A 173 -2.44 12.89 -16.31
CA GLY A 173 -3.64 13.12 -15.50
C GLY A 173 -4.15 11.91 -14.70
N TYR A 174 -3.43 10.79 -14.65
CA TYR A 174 -3.97 9.56 -14.06
C TYR A 174 -3.79 9.41 -12.55
N ALA A 175 -2.70 9.94 -11.98
CA ALA A 175 -2.41 9.78 -10.55
C ALA A 175 -1.56 10.94 -9.98
N ARG A 176 -1.49 11.01 -8.66
CA ARG A 176 -0.69 11.97 -7.89
C ARG A 176 -0.07 11.31 -6.67
N LEU A 177 1.07 11.84 -6.22
CA LEU A 177 1.69 11.44 -4.97
C LEU A 177 1.01 12.19 -3.82
N GLY A 178 0.40 11.45 -2.90
CA GLY A 178 -0.25 12.01 -1.69
C GLY A 178 0.70 12.16 -0.51
N GLY A 179 1.79 11.39 -0.47
CA GLY A 179 2.84 11.54 0.54
C GLY A 179 3.66 10.29 0.78
N LEU A 180 4.69 10.46 1.59
CA LEU A 180 5.53 9.38 2.11
C LEU A 180 5.07 8.98 3.50
N ILE A 181 5.01 7.68 3.77
CA ILE A 181 4.78 7.14 5.11
C ILE A 181 6.10 6.54 5.59
N CYS A 182 6.74 7.18 6.55
CA CYS A 182 7.98 6.66 7.13
C CYS A 182 7.63 5.54 8.12
N ASN A 183 7.96 4.29 7.79
CA ASN A 183 7.88 3.17 8.71
C ASN A 183 9.25 2.95 9.36
N SER A 184 9.39 3.47 10.58
CA SER A 184 10.69 3.64 11.22
C SER A 184 11.48 2.34 11.33
N ARG A 185 12.77 2.44 10.98
CA ARG A 185 13.79 1.40 11.18
C ARG A 185 14.76 1.77 12.29
N MET A 186 14.47 2.83 13.04
CA MET A 186 15.34 3.39 14.08
C MET A 186 16.69 3.83 13.51
N VAL A 187 16.66 4.39 12.29
CA VAL A 187 17.82 5.08 11.71
C VAL A 187 17.97 6.42 12.44
N GLU A 188 19.21 6.87 12.64
CA GLU A 188 19.47 8.18 13.22
C GLU A 188 18.95 9.29 12.30
N ASN A 189 18.35 10.34 12.89
CA ASN A 189 17.71 11.44 12.15
C ASN A 189 16.73 10.99 11.05
N GLU A 190 16.11 9.81 11.22
CA GLU A 190 15.27 9.19 10.19
C GLU A 190 14.08 10.05 9.79
N ARG A 191 13.48 10.74 10.77
CA ARG A 191 12.36 11.65 10.53
C ARG A 191 12.79 12.81 9.64
N GLU A 192 13.85 13.50 10.04
CA GLU A 192 14.40 14.68 9.36
C GLU A 192 14.85 14.32 7.94
N MET A 193 15.51 13.17 7.78
CA MET A 193 15.94 12.64 6.49
C MET A 193 14.75 12.39 5.55
N VAL A 194 13.69 11.72 6.02
CA VAL A 194 12.53 11.40 5.19
C VAL A 194 11.69 12.65 4.91
N GLU A 195 11.61 13.60 5.84
CA GLU A 195 10.98 14.90 5.63
C GLU A 195 11.71 15.70 4.54
N GLU A 196 13.04 15.74 4.58
CA GLU A 196 13.83 16.42 3.56
C GLU A 196 13.73 15.71 2.20
N PHE A 197 13.77 14.38 2.18
CA PHE A 197 13.53 13.60 0.97
C PHE A 197 12.15 13.89 0.36
N ALA A 198 11.11 13.96 1.19
CA ALA A 198 9.75 14.30 0.75
C ALA A 198 9.70 15.68 0.09
N LYS A 199 10.35 16.70 0.69
CA LYS A 199 10.42 18.05 0.11
C LYS A 199 11.10 18.03 -1.26
N ARG A 200 12.24 17.35 -1.40
CA ARG A 200 12.97 17.22 -2.67
C ARG A 200 12.14 16.50 -3.75
N LEU A 201 11.30 15.54 -3.33
CA LEU A 201 10.33 14.88 -4.20
C LEU A 201 9.08 15.72 -4.53
N ASN A 202 8.99 16.97 -4.06
CA ASN A 202 7.80 17.81 -4.19
C ASN A 202 6.57 17.14 -3.55
N THR A 203 6.71 16.63 -2.32
CA THR A 203 5.61 16.07 -1.54
C THR A 203 5.85 16.29 -0.04
N LYS A 204 5.10 15.59 0.80
CA LYS A 204 5.26 15.60 2.25
C LYS A 204 5.43 14.19 2.80
N MET A 205 6.10 14.09 3.95
CA MET A 205 5.96 12.92 4.80
C MET A 205 4.61 13.05 5.51
N ILE A 206 3.62 12.25 5.12
CA ILE A 206 2.27 12.37 5.68
C ILE A 206 2.23 11.94 7.14
N HIS A 207 3.02 10.91 7.49
CA HIS A 207 3.12 10.40 8.84
C HIS A 207 4.44 9.67 9.07
N PHE A 208 4.86 9.62 10.33
CA PHE A 208 5.97 8.80 10.81
C PHE A 208 5.43 7.73 11.75
N VAL A 209 5.44 6.48 11.29
CA VAL A 209 5.01 5.31 12.07
C VAL A 209 6.21 4.82 12.90
N PRO A 210 6.17 4.92 14.24
CA PRO A 210 7.27 4.46 15.08
C PRO A 210 7.37 2.93 15.10
N ARG A 211 8.58 2.44 15.37
CA ARG A 211 8.82 1.01 15.56
C ARG A 211 8.29 0.58 16.93
N SER A 212 7.31 -0.33 16.97
CA SER A 212 6.81 -0.92 18.21
C SER A 212 6.79 -2.44 18.15
N LYS A 213 7.08 -3.08 19.30
CA LYS A 213 6.95 -4.53 19.52
C LYS A 213 5.50 -5.01 19.43
N ASP A 214 4.55 -4.10 19.64
CA ASP A 214 3.13 -4.39 19.61
C ASP A 214 2.63 -4.81 18.23
N VAL A 215 3.29 -4.32 17.17
CA VAL A 215 3.01 -4.75 15.80
C VAL A 215 3.26 -6.24 15.66
N GLN A 216 4.41 -6.74 16.12
CA GLN A 216 4.70 -8.18 16.05
C GLN A 216 3.76 -8.99 16.94
N ARG A 217 3.40 -8.48 18.13
CA ARG A 217 2.42 -9.13 19.02
C ARG A 217 1.05 -9.27 18.33
N ALA A 218 0.58 -8.24 17.66
CA ALA A 218 -0.67 -8.26 16.90
C ALA A 218 -0.60 -9.22 15.71
N GLU A 219 0.48 -9.18 14.92
CA GLU A 219 0.69 -10.03 13.74
C GLU A 219 0.75 -11.53 14.10
N ILE A 220 1.39 -11.89 15.22
CA ILE A 220 1.40 -13.27 15.75
C ILE A 220 -0.01 -13.73 16.09
N ASN A 221 -0.84 -12.82 16.62
CA ASN A 221 -2.26 -13.07 16.88
C ASN A 221 -3.13 -12.95 15.62
N ARG A 222 -2.52 -12.71 14.46
CA ARG A 222 -3.18 -12.59 13.15
C ARG A 222 -4.17 -11.43 13.08
N LYS A 223 -3.87 -10.34 13.79
CA LYS A 223 -4.69 -9.14 13.88
C LYS A 223 -3.92 -7.91 13.46
N THR A 224 -4.64 -6.86 13.06
CA THR A 224 -4.08 -5.50 13.05
C THR A 224 -3.90 -5.03 14.50
N VAL A 225 -3.07 -4.02 14.75
CA VAL A 225 -2.94 -3.42 16.09
C VAL A 225 -4.27 -2.82 16.54
N ILE A 226 -5.02 -2.22 15.60
CA ILE A 226 -6.36 -1.66 15.85
C ILE A 226 -7.33 -2.72 16.42
N ASP A 227 -7.33 -3.93 15.85
CA ASP A 227 -8.16 -5.05 16.34
C ASP A 227 -7.55 -5.77 17.56
N PHE A 228 -6.22 -5.81 17.65
CA PHE A 228 -5.52 -6.51 18.73
C PHE A 228 -5.74 -5.82 20.07
N ASP A 229 -5.45 -4.52 20.13
CA ASP A 229 -5.68 -3.70 21.32
C ASP A 229 -5.77 -2.21 20.90
N PRO A 230 -6.99 -1.65 20.90
CA PRO A 230 -7.23 -0.28 20.43
C PRO A 230 -6.60 0.79 21.33
N GLU A 231 -6.21 0.47 22.56
CA GLU A 231 -5.67 1.43 23.53
C GLU A 231 -4.14 1.56 23.44
N LEU A 232 -3.47 0.69 22.66
CA LEU A 232 -2.03 0.77 22.49
C LEU A 232 -1.61 2.07 21.80
N PRO A 233 -0.48 2.67 22.19
CA PRO A 233 0.05 3.87 21.53
C PRO A 233 0.18 3.70 20.01
N GLN A 234 0.60 2.51 19.56
CA GLN A 234 0.73 2.19 18.14
C GLN A 234 -0.62 2.18 17.40
N ALA A 235 -1.72 1.79 18.06
CA ALA A 235 -3.06 1.92 17.49
C ALA A 235 -3.42 3.41 17.29
N GLY A 236 -3.02 4.26 18.25
CA GLY A 236 -3.12 5.71 18.14
C GLY A 236 -2.40 6.29 16.92
N GLU A 237 -1.17 5.84 16.64
CA GLU A 237 -0.41 6.28 15.45
C GLU A 237 -1.10 5.88 14.14
N TYR A 238 -1.64 4.65 14.04
CA TYR A 238 -2.39 4.26 12.84
C TYR A 238 -3.71 5.03 12.66
N ARG A 239 -4.38 5.43 13.75
CA ARG A 239 -5.53 6.33 13.67
C ARG A 239 -5.14 7.72 13.18
N LYS A 240 -4.02 8.27 13.67
CA LYS A 240 -3.49 9.55 13.18
C LYS A 240 -3.18 9.49 11.69
N LEU A 241 -2.43 8.47 11.25
CA LEU A 241 -2.16 8.23 9.83
C LEU A 241 -3.45 8.15 8.99
N ALA A 242 -4.46 7.41 9.47
CA ALA A 242 -5.76 7.32 8.81
C ALA A 242 -6.46 8.68 8.70
N SER A 243 -6.47 9.47 9.78
CA SER A 243 -7.04 10.82 9.78
C SER A 243 -6.28 11.78 8.87
N GLU A 244 -4.95 11.70 8.83
CA GLU A 244 -4.11 12.53 7.94
C GLU A 244 -4.33 12.16 6.47
N ILE A 245 -4.44 10.88 6.13
CA ILE A 245 -4.83 10.43 4.78
C ILE A 245 -6.24 10.95 4.46
N MET A 246 -7.19 10.83 5.39
CA MET A 246 -8.57 11.28 5.21
C MET A 246 -8.66 12.78 4.91
N ALA A 247 -7.89 13.60 5.64
CA ALA A 247 -7.84 15.05 5.48
C ALA A 247 -6.88 15.53 4.39
N ASN A 248 -6.18 14.62 3.70
CA ASN A 248 -5.18 15.01 2.71
C ASN A 248 -5.82 15.58 1.44
N GLU A 249 -5.51 16.84 1.13
CA GLU A 249 -5.87 17.52 -0.12
C GLU A 249 -4.63 17.87 -0.96
N ASP A 250 -3.42 17.61 -0.45
CA ASP A 250 -2.16 17.94 -1.12
C ASP A 250 -1.66 16.75 -1.94
N PHE A 251 -1.82 16.86 -3.26
CA PHE A 251 -1.54 15.82 -4.23
C PHE A 251 -0.67 16.37 -5.35
N THR A 252 0.57 15.90 -5.43
CA THR A 252 1.58 16.50 -6.29
C THR A 252 2.01 15.58 -7.43
N ILE A 253 2.62 16.18 -8.45
CA ILE A 253 3.45 15.46 -9.40
C ILE A 253 4.86 15.41 -8.78
N PRO A 254 5.40 14.22 -8.47
CA PRO A 254 6.68 14.16 -7.80
C PRO A 254 7.83 14.63 -8.70
N THR A 255 8.90 15.10 -8.07
CA THR A 255 10.16 15.48 -8.69
C THR A 255 11.27 14.51 -8.28
N PRO A 256 11.37 13.32 -8.92
CA PRO A 256 12.43 12.36 -8.62
C PRO A 256 13.81 13.00 -8.74
N ILE A 257 14.64 12.78 -7.74
CA ILE A 257 16.02 13.27 -7.68
C ILE A 257 16.97 12.30 -8.39
N ASP A 258 18.16 12.78 -8.76
CA ASP A 258 19.21 11.90 -9.27
C ASP A 258 19.89 11.09 -8.15
N GLN A 259 20.87 10.28 -8.54
CA GLN A 259 21.58 9.43 -7.58
C GLN A 259 22.52 10.25 -6.68
N ASP A 260 23.18 11.27 -7.21
CA ASP A 260 24.15 12.08 -6.47
C ASP A 260 23.43 12.90 -5.39
N GLU A 261 22.24 13.45 -5.71
CA GLU A 261 21.35 14.13 -4.76
C GLU A 261 20.88 13.21 -3.64
N LEU A 262 20.55 11.95 -3.96
CA LEU A 262 20.15 10.97 -2.95
C LEU A 262 21.33 10.58 -2.05
N GLU A 263 22.51 10.36 -2.63
CA GLU A 263 23.72 10.07 -1.84
C GLU A 263 24.14 11.27 -0.98
N ALA A 264 23.99 12.51 -1.48
CA ALA A 264 24.23 13.73 -0.72
C ALA A 264 23.26 13.83 0.47
N LEU A 265 21.96 13.59 0.26
CA LEU A 265 20.97 13.54 1.35
C LEU A 265 21.38 12.53 2.44
N MET A 266 21.81 11.35 2.02
CA MET A 266 22.23 10.29 2.94
C MET A 266 23.51 10.67 3.70
N ARG A 267 24.38 11.49 3.11
CA ARG A 267 25.54 12.06 3.80
C ARG A 267 25.16 13.16 4.79
N ASP A 268 24.22 14.02 4.42
CA ASP A 268 23.83 15.17 5.23
C ASP A 268 23.04 14.77 6.49
N TYR A 269 22.23 13.71 6.40
CA TYR A 269 21.32 13.28 7.47
C TYR A 269 21.62 11.89 8.03
N GLY A 270 22.39 11.08 7.30
CA GLY A 270 22.73 9.73 7.74
C GLY A 270 23.97 9.70 8.63
N ILE A 271 24.40 8.49 8.96
CA ILE A 271 25.64 8.25 9.70
C ILE A 271 26.79 8.37 8.71
N VAL A 272 27.48 9.51 8.75
CA VAL A 272 28.80 9.66 8.14
C VAL A 272 29.77 9.78 9.31
N ASP A 273 30.46 8.67 9.61
CA ASP A 273 31.63 8.70 10.48
C ASP A 273 32.73 9.61 9.88
#